data_AF-A0A957C5B8-F1
#
_entry.id   AF-A0A957C5B8-F1
#
_cell.length_a   1.000
_cell.length_b   1.000
_cell.length_c   1.000
_cell.angle_alpha   90.00
_cell.angle_beta   90.00
_cell.angle_gamma   90.00
#
_symmetry.space_group_name_H-M   'P 1'
#
loop_
_entity.id
_entity.type
_entity.pdbx_description
1 polymer ?
#
loop_
_entity_poly.entity_id
_entity_poly.type
_entity_poly.pdbx_seq_one_letter_code
_entity_poly.pdbx_strand_id
1 'polypeptide(L)'
;VQAFNEGLIDQFISKKDHDLEAKLTRSIATLQQHYFSKSFKLITDPVIANSQCRFINNPDFIDYFNAVRQRHKIIEYYLIDEPYSGFLMLNEEGQLFILLITTQERLRENLLQCQRLSVDKALCEHINKGEVMPLFNIADDDEHIQALLKTDWQKYYTPAHRVSPESAYYCSLLDQSNAERLVRKFLADSVHSYKKYMQTPVPTAKYLH
;
A
#
# COMPACT_ATOMS: atom_id res chain seq x y z
N VAL A 1 -3.38 7.16 38.16
CA VAL A 1 -2.72 8.30 37.48
C VAL A 1 -1.21 8.11 37.42
N GLN A 2 -0.55 7.70 38.50
CA GLN A 2 0.91 7.47 38.51
C GLN A 2 1.40 6.50 37.42
N ALA A 3 0.81 5.30 37.30
CA ALA A 3 1.16 4.34 36.24
C ALA A 3 0.95 4.87 34.80
N PHE A 4 0.03 5.81 34.59
CA PHE A 4 -0.16 6.47 33.29
C PHE A 4 0.95 7.50 33.05
N ASN A 5 1.28 8.30 34.06
CA ASN A 5 2.34 9.31 33.98
C ASN A 5 3.74 8.70 33.81
N GLU A 6 3.96 7.50 34.35
CA GLU A 6 5.20 6.74 34.21
C GLU A 6 5.26 5.95 32.87
N GLY A 7 4.20 6.01 32.04
CA GLY A 7 4.12 5.29 30.77
C GLY A 7 3.98 3.77 30.90
N LEU A 8 3.64 3.26 32.10
CA LEU A 8 3.39 1.84 32.34
C LEU A 8 2.08 1.37 31.69
N ILE A 9 1.09 2.26 31.59
CA ILE A 9 -0.19 2.02 30.91
C ILE A 9 -0.55 3.20 30.01
N ASP A 10 -1.04 2.91 28.81
CA ASP A 10 -1.47 3.95 27.87
C ASP A 10 -2.92 4.40 28.11
N GLN A 11 -3.73 3.64 28.84
CA GLN A 11 -5.10 4.05 29.17
C GLN A 11 -5.65 3.34 30.42
N PHE A 12 -6.47 4.06 31.20
CA PHE A 12 -7.24 3.52 32.32
C PHE A 12 -8.73 3.59 32.01
N ILE A 13 -9.46 2.47 32.18
CA ILE A 13 -10.91 2.39 32.02
C ILE A 13 -11.49 1.73 33.27
N SER A 14 -12.51 2.34 33.87
CA SER A 14 -13.18 1.80 35.06
C SER A 14 -14.03 0.59 34.71
N LYS A 15 -13.90 -0.51 35.46
CA LYS A 15 -14.75 -1.71 35.29
C LYS A 15 -16.24 -1.46 35.58
N LYS A 16 -16.56 -0.36 36.26
CA LYS A 16 -17.94 0.05 36.61
C LYS A 16 -18.52 1.06 35.61
N ASP A 17 -17.79 1.38 34.55
CA ASP A 17 -18.26 2.29 33.53
C ASP A 17 -19.44 1.67 32.78
N HIS A 18 -20.55 2.41 32.65
CA HIS A 18 -21.73 1.95 31.92
C HIS A 18 -21.46 1.76 30.43
N ASP A 19 -20.39 2.37 29.90
CA ASP A 19 -19.98 2.29 28.50
C ASP A 19 -18.62 1.57 28.35
N LEU A 20 -18.33 0.63 29.26
CA LEU A 20 -17.05 -0.08 29.33
C LEU A 20 -16.69 -0.76 27.99
N GLU A 21 -17.64 -1.46 27.37
CA GLU A 21 -17.41 -2.25 26.16
C GLU A 21 -17.05 -1.37 24.95
N ALA A 22 -17.80 -0.28 24.73
CA ALA A 22 -17.53 0.64 23.62
C ALA A 22 -16.21 1.38 23.85
N LYS A 23 -15.94 1.82 25.08
CA LYS A 23 -14.66 2.45 25.45
C LYS A 23 -13.49 1.50 25.23
N LEU A 24 -13.61 0.25 25.67
CA LEU A 24 -12.57 -0.75 25.50
C LEU A 24 -12.30 -1.03 24.01
N THR A 25 -13.35 -1.22 23.21
CA THR A 25 -13.23 -1.45 21.76
C THR A 25 -12.52 -0.29 21.07
N ARG A 26 -12.91 0.96 21.37
CA ARG A 26 -12.26 2.16 20.84
C ARG A 26 -10.81 2.27 21.28
N SER A 27 -10.53 1.96 22.55
CA SER A 27 -9.18 1.98 23.12
C SER A 27 -8.27 0.97 22.44
N ILE A 28 -8.74 -0.27 22.24
CA ILE A 28 -7.98 -1.30 21.53
C ILE A 28 -7.62 -0.82 20.12
N ALA A 29 -8.60 -0.33 19.36
CA ALA A 29 -8.35 0.17 18.00
C ALA A 29 -7.35 1.34 17.98
N THR A 30 -7.47 2.27 18.93
CA THR A 30 -6.60 3.43 19.05
C THR A 30 -5.17 3.02 19.41
N LEU A 31 -5.01 2.14 20.40
CA LEU A 31 -3.71 1.67 20.86
C LEU A 31 -3.00 0.79 19.85
N GLN A 32 -3.73 -0.03 19.09
CA GLN A 32 -3.16 -0.77 17.95
C GLN A 32 -2.59 0.20 16.89
N GLN A 33 -3.33 1.25 16.56
CA GLN A 33 -2.85 2.28 15.64
C GLN A 33 -1.62 3.01 16.18
N HIS A 34 -1.60 3.35 17.47
CA HIS A 34 -0.45 3.97 18.13
C HIS A 34 0.77 3.05 18.14
N TYR A 35 0.59 1.77 18.42
CA TYR A 35 1.65 0.77 18.40
C TYR A 35 2.35 0.76 17.04
N PHE A 36 1.57 0.68 15.95
CA PHE A 36 2.15 0.71 14.60
C PHE A 36 2.78 2.06 14.30
N SER A 37 2.14 3.19 14.60
CA SER A 37 2.69 4.52 14.36
C SER A 37 4.04 4.72 15.07
N LYS A 38 4.19 4.21 16.30
CA LYS A 38 5.43 4.31 17.08
C LYS A 38 6.50 3.32 16.59
N SER A 39 6.12 2.08 16.32
CA SER A 39 7.04 1.02 15.86
C SER A 39 7.59 1.33 14.48
N PHE A 40 6.74 1.86 13.59
CA PHE A 40 7.14 2.25 12.26
C PHE A 40 7.88 3.58 12.22
N LYS A 41 7.84 4.43 13.26
CA LYS A 41 8.59 5.71 13.27
C LYS A 41 10.08 5.54 12.95
N LEU A 42 10.70 4.49 13.47
CA LEU A 42 12.11 4.16 13.23
C LEU A 42 12.40 3.70 11.78
N ILE A 43 11.38 3.21 11.07
CA ILE A 43 11.44 2.75 9.68
C ILE A 43 11.00 3.86 8.72
N THR A 44 9.98 4.63 9.10
CA THR A 44 9.42 5.71 8.30
C THR A 44 10.37 6.88 8.20
N ASP A 45 11.18 7.20 9.20
CA ASP A 45 12.07 8.36 9.12
C ASP A 45 13.10 8.24 7.95
N PRO A 46 13.81 7.11 7.77
CA PRO A 46 14.63 6.86 6.57
C PRO A 46 13.84 6.75 5.27
N VAL A 47 12.66 6.12 5.31
CA VAL A 47 11.81 5.91 4.12
C VAL A 47 11.14 7.20 3.65
N ILE A 48 10.77 8.10 4.55
CA ILE A 48 10.24 9.44 4.26
C ILE A 48 11.38 10.36 3.79
N ALA A 49 12.60 10.18 4.35
CA ALA A 49 13.78 10.84 3.82
C ALA A 49 14.05 10.43 2.36
N ASN A 50 13.67 9.21 1.95
CA ASN A 50 13.54 8.87 0.55
C ASN A 50 12.33 9.60 -0.09
N SER A 51 12.62 10.51 -1.01
CA SER A 51 11.62 11.35 -1.70
C SER A 51 10.45 10.59 -2.35
N GLN A 52 10.66 9.30 -2.67
CA GLN A 52 9.69 8.46 -3.36
C GLN A 52 8.45 8.12 -2.51
N CYS A 53 8.56 8.11 -1.19
CA CYS A 53 7.48 7.72 -0.27
C CYS A 53 6.76 8.90 0.41
N ARG A 54 6.92 10.12 -0.09
CA ARG A 54 6.29 11.33 0.47
C ARG A 54 4.75 11.29 0.49
N PHE A 55 4.14 10.44 -0.36
CA PHE A 55 2.69 10.24 -0.39
C PHE A 55 2.11 9.77 0.94
N ILE A 56 2.89 9.11 1.80
CA ILE A 56 2.43 8.59 3.10
C ILE A 56 1.91 9.71 4.01
N ASN A 57 2.44 10.93 3.85
CA ASN A 57 2.03 12.11 4.63
C ASN A 57 1.05 13.02 3.88
N ASN A 58 0.65 12.66 2.65
CA ASN A 58 -0.27 13.47 1.86
C ASN A 58 -1.72 13.18 2.28
N PRO A 59 -2.50 14.20 2.70
CA PRO A 59 -3.86 14.00 3.21
C PRO A 59 -4.80 13.38 2.17
N ASP A 60 -4.77 13.86 0.93
CA ASP A 60 -5.60 13.32 -0.15
C ASP A 60 -5.31 11.84 -0.41
N PHE A 61 -4.02 11.45 -0.35
CA PHE A 61 -3.62 10.06 -0.47
C PHE A 61 -4.09 9.22 0.72
N ILE A 62 -4.00 9.74 1.94
CA ILE A 62 -4.49 9.05 3.14
C ILE A 62 -5.99 8.77 3.02
N ASP A 63 -6.77 9.75 2.57
CA ASP A 63 -8.22 9.60 2.38
C ASP A 63 -8.53 8.57 1.29
N TYR A 64 -7.85 8.66 0.14
CA TYR A 64 -7.96 7.68 -0.93
C TYR A 64 -7.59 6.27 -0.48
N PHE A 65 -6.47 6.13 0.23
CA PHE A 65 -5.97 4.85 0.75
C PHE A 65 -6.96 4.22 1.73
N ASN A 66 -7.52 5.02 2.64
CA ASN A 66 -8.54 4.54 3.57
C ASN A 66 -9.82 4.11 2.85
N ALA A 67 -10.24 4.84 1.81
CA ALA A 67 -11.38 4.46 0.99
C ALA A 67 -11.15 3.13 0.26
N VAL A 68 -9.95 2.92 -0.31
CA VAL A 68 -9.54 1.64 -0.92
C VAL A 68 -9.59 0.52 0.11
N ARG A 69 -9.01 0.74 1.30
CA ARG A 69 -9.01 -0.28 2.37
C ARG A 69 -10.42 -0.67 2.79
N GLN A 70 -11.30 0.30 3.01
CA GLN A 70 -12.69 0.05 3.39
C GLN A 70 -13.45 -0.70 2.30
N ARG A 71 -13.30 -0.28 1.03
CA ARG A 71 -13.97 -0.90 -0.12
C ARG A 71 -13.55 -2.36 -0.32
N HIS A 72 -12.26 -2.65 -0.16
CA HIS A 72 -11.69 -3.99 -0.42
C HIS A 72 -11.49 -4.83 0.84
N LYS A 73 -11.94 -4.33 2.01
CA LYS A 73 -11.81 -4.99 3.32
C LYS A 73 -10.36 -5.37 3.65
N ILE A 74 -9.44 -4.47 3.35
CA ILE A 74 -8.01 -4.68 3.59
C ILE A 74 -7.73 -4.56 5.09
N ILE A 75 -7.19 -5.65 5.68
CA ILE A 75 -6.88 -5.74 7.10
C ILE A 75 -5.37 -5.64 7.37
N GLU A 76 -4.55 -5.96 6.38
CA GLU A 76 -3.08 -5.96 6.47
C GLU A 76 -2.49 -5.29 5.24
N TYR A 77 -1.45 -4.49 5.43
CA TYR A 77 -0.76 -3.83 4.34
C TYR A 77 0.72 -3.55 4.68
N TYR A 78 1.55 -3.58 3.65
CA TYR A 78 3.00 -3.46 3.75
C TYR A 78 3.48 -2.49 2.67
N LEU A 79 4.30 -1.52 3.05
CA LEU A 79 4.92 -0.60 2.09
C LEU A 79 5.92 -1.36 1.20
N ILE A 80 5.87 -1.08 -0.10
CA ILE A 80 6.88 -1.48 -1.08
C ILE A 80 7.54 -0.21 -1.64
N ASP A 81 8.87 -0.19 -1.73
CA ASP A 81 9.62 0.97 -2.24
C ASP A 81 10.36 0.67 -3.56
N GLU A 82 10.91 -0.54 -3.72
CA GLU A 82 11.60 -0.97 -4.93
C GLU A 82 11.14 -2.34 -5.46
N PRO A 83 11.04 -2.51 -6.80
CA PRO A 83 11.22 -1.50 -7.86
C PRO A 83 10.01 -0.56 -8.01
N TYR A 84 8.91 -0.82 -7.28
CA TYR A 84 7.69 -0.03 -7.30
C TYR A 84 7.41 0.59 -5.94
N SER A 85 6.95 1.84 -5.96
CA SER A 85 6.45 2.51 -4.76
C SER A 85 4.96 2.21 -4.62
N GLY A 86 4.53 1.78 -3.42
CA GLY A 86 3.15 1.35 -3.24
C GLY A 86 2.90 0.55 -1.96
N PHE A 87 1.81 -0.19 -1.95
CA PHE A 87 1.48 -1.12 -0.87
C PHE A 87 1.10 -2.50 -1.39
N LEU A 88 1.68 -3.53 -0.78
CA LEU A 88 1.11 -4.88 -0.78
C LEU A 88 -0.01 -4.92 0.26
N MET A 89 -1.17 -5.45 -0.10
CA MET A 89 -2.37 -5.42 0.73
C MET A 89 -3.07 -6.78 0.74
N LEU A 90 -3.61 -7.15 1.90
CA LEU A 90 -4.32 -8.41 2.11
C LEU A 90 -5.66 -8.16 2.82
N ASN A 91 -6.69 -8.89 2.39
CA ASN A 91 -7.95 -8.99 3.12
C ASN A 91 -7.97 -10.21 4.06
N GLU A 92 -9.08 -10.39 4.78
CA GLU A 92 -9.23 -11.45 5.79
C GLU A 92 -9.07 -12.87 5.23
N GLU A 93 -9.48 -13.07 3.97
CA GLU A 93 -9.33 -14.31 3.23
C GLU A 93 -7.90 -14.56 2.75
N GLY A 94 -7.02 -13.56 2.80
CA GLY A 94 -5.66 -13.61 2.26
C GLY A 94 -5.58 -13.29 0.76
N GLN A 95 -6.62 -12.68 0.18
CA GLN A 95 -6.58 -12.22 -1.21
C GLN A 95 -5.61 -11.05 -1.35
N LEU A 96 -4.73 -11.15 -2.34
CA LEU A 96 -3.68 -10.18 -2.62
C LEU A 96 -4.20 -9.00 -3.44
N PHE A 97 -3.83 -7.81 -3.02
CA PHE A 97 -3.95 -6.58 -3.79
C PHE A 97 -2.61 -5.84 -3.77
N ILE A 98 -2.30 -5.12 -4.84
CA ILE A 98 -1.16 -4.20 -4.88
C ILE A 98 -1.66 -2.82 -5.28
N LEU A 99 -1.43 -1.83 -4.43
CA LEU A 99 -1.65 -0.44 -4.75
C LEU A 99 -0.33 0.17 -5.22
N LEU A 100 -0.21 0.39 -6.52
CA LEU A 100 0.93 1.09 -7.11
C LEU A 100 0.71 2.59 -7.05
N ILE A 101 1.79 3.33 -6.81
CA ILE A 101 1.79 4.79 -6.68
C ILE A 101 2.90 5.35 -7.55
N THR A 102 2.54 6.31 -8.40
CA THR A 102 3.50 7.07 -9.20
C THR A 102 3.26 8.56 -9.04
N THR A 103 4.32 9.34 -9.21
CA THR A 103 4.23 10.81 -9.19
C THR A 103 3.98 11.35 -10.58
N GLN A 104 3.40 12.54 -10.65
CA GLN A 104 3.25 13.28 -11.90
C GLN A 104 4.60 13.52 -12.58
N GLU A 105 5.67 13.71 -11.81
CA GLU A 105 7.04 13.84 -12.32
C GLU A 105 7.50 12.58 -13.04
N ARG A 106 7.37 11.39 -12.40
CA ARG A 106 7.70 10.10 -13.04
C ARG A 106 6.88 9.83 -14.30
N LEU A 107 5.59 10.19 -14.31
CA LEU A 107 4.77 10.08 -15.52
C LEU A 107 5.25 11.00 -16.65
N ARG A 108 5.73 12.21 -16.31
CA ARG A 108 6.31 13.12 -17.30
C ARG A 108 7.63 12.60 -17.86
N GLU A 109 8.49 12.05 -17.02
CA GLU A 109 9.74 11.41 -17.46
C GLU A 109 9.46 10.25 -18.41
N ASN A 110 8.48 9.41 -18.05
CA ASN A 110 8.02 8.31 -18.89
C ASN A 110 7.49 8.80 -20.25
N LEU A 111 6.67 9.86 -20.26
CA LEU A 111 6.17 10.47 -21.50
C LEU A 111 7.32 10.95 -22.40
N LEU A 112 8.30 11.65 -21.84
CA LEU A 112 9.47 12.13 -22.60
C LEU A 112 10.27 10.98 -23.21
N GLN A 113 10.43 9.88 -22.49
CA GLN A 113 11.11 8.69 -23.00
C GLN A 113 10.31 8.02 -24.12
N CYS A 114 9.00 7.84 -23.94
CA CYS A 114 8.11 7.32 -24.98
C CYS A 114 8.20 8.14 -26.27
N GLN A 115 8.20 9.47 -26.16
CA GLN A 115 8.37 10.38 -27.30
C GLN A 115 9.72 10.21 -27.99
N ARG A 116 10.81 10.08 -27.22
CA ARG A 116 12.17 9.85 -27.77
C ARG A 116 12.27 8.52 -28.51
N LEU A 117 11.63 7.47 -28.01
CA LEU A 117 11.66 6.12 -28.60
C LEU A 117 10.71 5.97 -29.80
N SER A 118 9.94 7.02 -30.14
CA SER A 118 8.94 7.00 -31.21
C SER A 118 7.95 5.85 -31.06
N VAL A 119 7.50 5.58 -29.82
CA VAL A 119 6.43 4.61 -29.56
C VAL A 119 5.09 5.13 -30.06
N ASP A 120 4.07 4.28 -30.01
CA ASP A 120 2.69 4.62 -30.41
C ASP A 120 2.22 5.96 -29.81
N LYS A 121 1.67 6.82 -30.66
CA LYS A 121 1.12 8.13 -30.25
C LYS A 121 -0.05 7.96 -29.28
N ALA A 122 -0.85 6.91 -29.42
CA ALA A 122 -1.96 6.64 -28.53
C ALA A 122 -1.48 6.45 -27.08
N LEU A 123 -0.39 5.71 -26.87
CA LEU A 123 0.22 5.55 -25.56
C LEU A 123 0.67 6.90 -24.98
N CYS A 124 1.34 7.73 -25.77
CA CYS A 124 1.77 9.05 -25.32
C CYS A 124 0.59 9.94 -24.89
N GLU A 125 -0.54 9.87 -25.60
CA GLU A 125 -1.76 10.59 -25.24
C GLU A 125 -2.35 10.10 -23.91
N HIS A 126 -2.42 8.78 -23.70
CA HIS A 126 -2.90 8.19 -22.45
C HIS A 126 -2.02 8.56 -21.25
N ILE A 127 -0.68 8.53 -21.41
CA ILE A 127 0.26 8.94 -20.35
C ILE A 127 0.08 10.44 -20.06
N ASN A 128 -0.02 11.28 -21.10
CA ASN A 128 -0.18 12.73 -20.93
C ASN A 128 -1.47 13.11 -20.20
N LYS A 129 -2.55 12.35 -20.40
CA LYS A 129 -3.82 12.49 -19.65
C LYS A 129 -3.73 11.88 -18.24
N GLY A 130 -2.69 11.11 -17.94
CA GLY A 130 -2.54 10.38 -16.68
C GLY A 130 -3.52 9.23 -16.51
N GLU A 131 -4.00 8.66 -17.63
CA GLU A 131 -4.94 7.54 -17.66
C GLU A 131 -4.25 6.19 -17.48
N VAL A 132 -2.94 6.15 -17.71
CA VAL A 132 -2.12 4.94 -17.56
C VAL A 132 -0.81 5.26 -16.85
N MET A 133 -0.22 4.26 -16.19
CA MET A 133 1.11 4.31 -15.61
C MET A 133 1.92 3.05 -15.95
N PRO A 134 3.25 3.14 -16.01
CA PRO A 134 4.10 1.99 -16.31
C PRO A 134 4.15 0.98 -15.15
N LEU A 135 4.16 -0.31 -15.48
CA LEU A 135 4.39 -1.44 -14.58
C LEU A 135 5.87 -1.88 -14.56
N PHE A 136 6.79 -0.97 -14.82
CA PHE A 136 8.23 -1.21 -14.86
C PHE A 136 8.98 0.07 -14.53
N ASN A 137 10.23 -0.04 -14.09
CA ASN A 137 11.10 1.12 -13.93
C ASN A 137 11.84 1.35 -15.25
N ILE A 138 11.72 2.54 -15.84
CA ILE A 138 12.31 2.82 -17.16
C ILE A 138 13.80 3.16 -17.04
N ALA A 139 14.33 3.28 -15.81
CA ALA A 139 15.76 3.35 -15.59
C ALA A 139 16.49 2.05 -15.99
N ASP A 140 15.75 0.94 -16.11
CA ASP A 140 16.25 -0.27 -16.75
C ASP A 140 16.28 -0.02 -18.27
N ASP A 141 17.43 0.42 -18.77
CA ASP A 141 17.74 0.74 -20.17
C ASP A 141 17.81 -0.55 -21.04
N ASP A 142 16.78 -1.39 -20.92
CA ASP A 142 16.68 -2.69 -21.57
C ASP A 142 16.13 -2.51 -22.99
N GLU A 143 16.98 -2.71 -23.99
CA GLU A 143 16.61 -2.71 -25.41
C GLU A 143 15.40 -3.62 -25.70
N HIS A 144 15.22 -4.69 -24.92
CA HIS A 144 14.07 -5.58 -25.03
C HIS A 144 12.77 -4.88 -24.64
N ILE A 145 12.76 -4.14 -23.53
CA ILE A 145 11.59 -3.34 -23.11
C ILE A 145 11.27 -2.30 -24.17
N GLN A 146 12.28 -1.62 -24.71
CA GLN A 146 12.07 -0.61 -25.76
C GLN A 146 11.42 -1.21 -27.03
N ALA A 147 11.80 -2.43 -27.41
CA ALA A 147 11.19 -3.13 -28.54
C ALA A 147 9.73 -3.54 -28.26
N LEU A 148 9.45 -4.03 -27.05
CA LEU A 148 8.12 -4.47 -26.63
C LEU A 148 7.11 -3.32 -26.53
N LEU A 149 7.57 -2.13 -26.11
CA LEU A 149 6.74 -0.93 -26.05
C LEU A 149 6.20 -0.49 -27.41
N LYS A 150 6.87 -0.87 -28.50
CA LYS A 150 6.41 -0.54 -29.87
C LYS A 150 5.31 -1.47 -30.37
N THR A 151 5.20 -2.68 -29.81
CA THR A 151 4.31 -3.74 -30.33
C THR A 151 3.15 -4.07 -29.41
N ASP A 152 3.33 -4.01 -28.08
CA ASP A 152 2.34 -4.48 -27.12
C ASP A 152 2.45 -3.77 -25.75
N TRP A 153 2.37 -2.44 -25.78
CA TRP A 153 2.52 -1.62 -24.59
C TRP A 153 1.46 -1.91 -23.52
N GLN A 154 0.29 -2.41 -23.90
CA GLN A 154 -0.83 -2.71 -22.99
C GLN A 154 -0.46 -3.74 -21.91
N LYS A 155 0.55 -4.56 -22.13
CA LYS A 155 1.07 -5.51 -21.13
C LYS A 155 1.94 -4.85 -20.05
N TYR A 156 2.48 -3.67 -20.35
CA TYR A 156 3.47 -2.98 -19.53
C TYR A 156 2.92 -1.70 -18.88
N TYR A 157 1.67 -1.36 -19.16
CA TYR A 157 0.95 -0.25 -18.55
C TYR A 157 -0.32 -0.74 -17.88
N THR A 158 -0.70 -0.04 -16.82
CA THR A 158 -1.95 -0.28 -16.10
C THR A 158 -2.77 1.00 -16.04
N PRO A 159 -4.11 0.92 -16.00
CA PRO A 159 -4.96 2.08 -15.74
C PRO A 159 -4.53 2.81 -14.47
N ALA A 160 -4.48 4.13 -14.55
CA ALA A 160 -4.10 5.02 -13.47
C ALA A 160 -5.22 6.00 -13.15
N HIS A 161 -5.33 6.34 -11.87
CA HIS A 161 -6.27 7.33 -11.38
C HIS A 161 -5.53 8.36 -10.54
N ARG A 162 -5.77 9.63 -10.80
CA ARG A 162 -5.27 10.71 -9.94
C ARG A 162 -6.02 10.64 -8.60
N VAL A 163 -5.27 10.73 -7.50
CA VAL A 163 -5.79 10.59 -6.13
C VAL A 163 -6.84 11.66 -5.81
N SER A 164 -6.60 12.90 -6.25
CA SER A 164 -7.53 14.03 -6.18
C SER A 164 -7.24 14.97 -7.36
N PRO A 165 -8.12 15.92 -7.73
CA PRO A 165 -7.87 16.83 -8.85
C PRO A 165 -6.52 17.57 -8.78
N GLU A 166 -6.11 17.99 -7.59
CA GLU A 166 -4.87 18.75 -7.34
C GLU A 166 -3.69 17.87 -6.91
N SER A 167 -3.92 16.58 -6.64
CA SER A 167 -2.86 15.68 -6.15
C SER A 167 -1.83 15.38 -7.25
N ALA A 168 -0.55 15.42 -6.89
CA ALA A 168 0.55 15.02 -7.74
C ALA A 168 0.73 13.49 -7.83
N TYR A 169 -0.13 12.71 -7.17
CA TYR A 169 -0.04 11.26 -7.11
C TYR A 169 -1.11 10.58 -7.97
N TYR A 170 -0.68 9.52 -8.64
CA TYR A 170 -1.51 8.63 -9.42
C TYR A 170 -1.40 7.23 -8.86
N CYS A 171 -2.54 6.52 -8.81
CA CYS A 171 -2.66 5.20 -8.23
C CYS A 171 -3.24 4.19 -9.21
N SER A 172 -2.78 2.95 -9.10
CA SER A 172 -3.37 1.79 -9.78
C SER A 172 -3.55 0.67 -8.76
N LEU A 173 -4.76 0.15 -8.65
CA LEU A 173 -5.07 -0.99 -7.79
C LEU A 173 -5.07 -2.26 -8.63
N LEU A 174 -4.11 -3.14 -8.38
CA LEU A 174 -4.04 -4.46 -8.99
C LEU A 174 -4.75 -5.46 -8.10
N ASP A 175 -5.65 -6.23 -8.69
CA ASP A 175 -6.24 -7.42 -8.08
C ASP A 175 -5.25 -8.58 -8.03
N GLN A 176 -5.64 -9.68 -7.40
CA GLN A 176 -4.80 -10.86 -7.22
C GLN A 176 -4.16 -11.36 -8.54
N SER A 177 -4.94 -11.42 -9.62
CA SER A 177 -4.46 -11.96 -10.90
C SER A 177 -3.33 -11.12 -11.51
N ASN A 178 -3.40 -9.79 -11.37
CA ASN A 178 -2.39 -8.88 -11.85
C ASN A 178 -1.24 -8.70 -10.84
N ALA A 179 -1.55 -8.77 -9.55
CA ALA A 179 -0.57 -8.68 -8.47
C ALA A 179 0.40 -9.87 -8.48
N GLU A 180 -0.08 -11.09 -8.70
CA GLU A 180 0.76 -12.30 -8.80
C GLU A 180 1.74 -12.25 -9.98
N ARG A 181 1.36 -11.59 -11.09
CA ARG A 181 2.26 -11.37 -12.23
C ARG A 181 3.41 -10.44 -11.88
N LEU A 182 3.14 -9.45 -11.03
CA LEU A 182 4.11 -8.45 -10.61
C LEU A 182 5.05 -9.01 -9.53
N VAL A 183 4.50 -9.76 -8.57
CA VAL A 183 5.25 -10.36 -7.46
C VAL A 183 5.44 -11.84 -7.73
N ARG A 184 6.36 -12.18 -8.63
CA ARG A 184 6.61 -13.56 -9.08
C ARG A 184 6.96 -14.57 -7.97
N LYS A 185 7.37 -14.09 -6.79
CA LYS A 185 7.68 -14.91 -5.61
C LYS A 185 6.52 -15.04 -4.62
N PHE A 186 5.41 -14.34 -4.84
CA PHE A 186 4.23 -14.48 -4.01
C PHE A 186 3.56 -15.82 -4.35
N LEU A 187 3.40 -16.66 -3.34
CA LEU A 187 2.68 -17.91 -3.42
C LEU A 187 1.46 -17.77 -2.52
N ALA A 188 0.26 -17.73 -3.07
CA ALA A 188 -0.96 -17.59 -2.27
C ALA A 188 -1.06 -18.67 -1.18
N ASP A 189 -0.57 -19.88 -1.48
CA ASP A 189 -0.55 -21.01 -0.55
C ASP A 189 0.42 -20.85 0.64
N SER A 190 1.42 -19.96 0.55
CA SER A 190 2.33 -19.68 1.66
C SER A 190 1.77 -18.64 2.64
N VAL A 191 0.66 -17.98 2.29
CA VAL A 191 -0.01 -17.01 3.16
C VAL A 191 -0.99 -17.73 4.09
N HIS A 192 -0.68 -17.72 5.38
CA HIS A 192 -1.62 -18.13 6.41
C HIS A 192 -2.56 -16.96 6.72
N SER A 193 -3.73 -16.94 6.10
CA SER A 193 -4.67 -15.81 6.23
C SER A 193 -5.14 -15.61 7.67
N TYR A 194 -5.49 -14.37 8.00
CA TYR A 194 -6.01 -14.02 9.32
C TYR A 194 -7.21 -14.87 9.73
N LYS A 195 -8.13 -15.14 8.79
CA LYS A 195 -9.27 -16.02 9.02
C LYS A 195 -8.86 -17.44 9.43
N LYS A 196 -7.87 -18.03 8.74
CA LYS A 196 -7.32 -19.35 9.09
C LYS A 196 -6.63 -19.31 10.45
N TYR A 197 -5.91 -18.23 10.74
CA TYR A 197 -5.26 -18.03 12.03
C TYR A 197 -6.26 -18.01 13.18
N MET A 198 -7.36 -17.25 13.06
CA MET A 198 -8.43 -17.19 14.07
C MET A 198 -9.14 -18.52 14.30
N GLN A 199 -9.18 -19.39 13.28
CA GLN A 199 -9.79 -20.73 13.36
C GLN A 199 -8.82 -21.80 13.86
N THR A 200 -7.51 -21.52 13.84
CA THR A 200 -6.50 -22.47 14.30
C THR A 200 -6.49 -22.49 15.83
N PRO A 201 -6.69 -23.66 16.49
CA PRO A 201 -6.66 -23.72 17.93
C PRO A 201 -5.28 -23.28 18.44
N VAL A 202 -5.25 -22.22 19.24
CA VAL A 202 -4.03 -21.81 19.93
C VAL A 202 -3.69 -22.88 20.95
N PRO A 203 -2.49 -23.50 20.92
CA PRO A 203 -2.07 -24.38 22.00
C PRO A 203 -2.15 -23.58 23.30
N THR A 204 -2.96 -24.01 24.25
CA THR A 204 -3.02 -23.40 25.60
C THR A 204 -1.61 -23.39 26.18
N ALA A 205 -0.93 -22.25 26.10
CA ALA A 205 0.27 -22.03 26.87
C ALA A 205 -0.16 -22.13 28.33
N LYS A 206 0.33 -23.16 29.03
CA LYS A 206 0.23 -23.20 30.49
C LYS A 206 0.99 -21.98 30.99
N TYR A 207 0.27 -20.93 31.35
CA TYR A 207 0.84 -19.86 32.14
C TYR A 207 1.30 -20.51 33.45
N LEU A 208 2.62 -20.62 33.63
CA LEU A 208 3.21 -21.03 34.90
C LEU A 208 2.75 -20.01 35.94
N HIS A 209 1.93 -20.48 36.89
CA HIS A 209 1.52 -19.76 38.08
C HIS A 209 2.72 -19.41 38.97
#